data_AF-A0A2V4DFW4-F1
#
_entry.id   AF-A0A2V4DFW4-F1
#
_cell.length_a   1.000
_cell.length_b   1.000
_cell.length_c   1.000
_cell.angle_alpha   90.00
_cell.angle_beta   90.00
_cell.angle_gamma   90.00
#
_symmetry.space_group_name_H-M   'P 1'
#
loop_
_entity.id
_entity.type
_entity.pdbx_description
1 polymer ?
#
loop_
_entity_poly.entity_id
_entity_poly.type
_entity_poly.pdbx_seq_one_letter_code
_entity_poly.pdbx_strand_id
1 'polypeptide(L)'
;MLVKLIRARFGQIRCSLLVIVSITLLLFSGLLMNVNAEHEWDHTYTINGEVFQGDGSTASDVEVKIDCSVGKSEPSLCEENIGRSERTSMSGKFQLALHVHSTDHGLRLVLDIDGQSFNHTINLNGDDGQQTEEDRTVDAEFTLDHDVSKMGMYIIIALVGMTITVPFLYVIRNSKSSTNQPQVSRSSLKKKASTSVEMARCPKCDVKVKESNLESHLMKVHHQSESKAKELAESVKDE
;
A
#
# COMPACT_ATOMS: atom_id res chain seq x y z
N MET A 1 -101.47 4.04 -18.05
CA MET A 1 -100.34 3.09 -18.22
C MET A 1 -99.02 3.78 -18.64
N LEU A 2 -99.05 4.90 -19.37
CA LEU A 2 -97.85 5.64 -19.81
C LEU A 2 -96.95 6.22 -18.68
N VAL A 3 -97.53 6.68 -17.57
CA VAL A 3 -96.79 7.38 -16.50
C VAL A 3 -95.84 6.46 -15.71
N LYS A 4 -96.14 5.16 -15.61
CA LYS A 4 -95.29 4.18 -14.90
C LYS A 4 -94.01 3.84 -15.70
N LEU A 5 -94.06 3.85 -17.03
CA LEU A 5 -92.91 3.56 -17.90
C LEU A 5 -91.88 4.70 -17.92
N ILE A 6 -92.33 5.96 -17.82
CA ILE A 6 -91.44 7.14 -17.79
C ILE A 6 -90.69 7.21 -16.45
N ARG A 7 -91.36 6.90 -15.33
CA ARG A 7 -90.75 6.89 -14.00
C ARG A 7 -89.70 5.77 -13.83
N ALA A 8 -89.90 4.62 -14.46
CA ALA A 8 -88.92 3.51 -14.45
C ALA A 8 -87.66 3.83 -15.27
N ARG A 9 -87.79 4.42 -16.47
CA ARG A 9 -86.63 4.86 -17.26
C ARG A 9 -85.84 5.98 -16.57
N PHE A 10 -86.50 6.90 -15.88
CA PHE A 10 -85.83 7.99 -15.15
C PHE A 10 -85.04 7.50 -13.93
N GLY A 11 -85.53 6.47 -13.23
CA GLY A 11 -84.80 5.82 -12.13
C GLY A 11 -83.58 5.05 -12.62
N GLN A 12 -83.71 4.34 -13.75
CA GLN A 12 -82.61 3.58 -14.35
C GLN A 12 -81.49 4.49 -14.88
N ILE A 13 -81.84 5.62 -15.51
CA ILE A 13 -80.86 6.61 -15.97
C ILE A 13 -80.14 7.28 -14.79
N ARG A 14 -80.86 7.56 -13.68
CA ARG A 14 -80.25 8.12 -12.45
C ARG A 14 -79.25 7.17 -11.79
N CYS A 15 -79.55 5.87 -11.75
CA CYS A 15 -78.61 4.87 -11.24
C CYS A 15 -77.39 4.72 -12.15
N SER A 16 -77.57 4.65 -13.48
CA SER A 16 -76.46 4.58 -14.42
C SER A 16 -75.55 5.81 -14.37
N LEU A 17 -76.13 7.01 -14.20
CA LEU A 17 -75.36 8.26 -14.14
C LEU A 17 -74.58 8.37 -12.82
N LEU A 18 -75.15 7.93 -11.69
CA LEU A 18 -74.43 7.84 -10.42
C LEU A 18 -73.28 6.82 -10.47
N VAL A 19 -73.49 5.67 -11.11
CA VAL A 19 -72.43 4.65 -11.28
C VAL A 19 -71.28 5.20 -12.15
N ILE A 20 -71.59 5.91 -13.24
CA ILE A 20 -70.58 6.54 -14.10
C ILE A 20 -69.82 7.63 -13.34
N VAL A 21 -70.51 8.47 -12.55
CA VAL A 21 -69.87 9.50 -11.73
C VAL A 21 -68.95 8.87 -10.66
N SER A 22 -69.38 7.79 -9.99
CA SER A 22 -68.56 7.10 -9.01
C SER A 22 -67.33 6.43 -9.63
N ILE A 23 -67.47 5.80 -10.80
CA ILE A 23 -66.35 5.19 -11.53
C ILE A 23 -65.38 6.26 -12.00
N THR A 24 -65.87 7.37 -12.56
CA THR A 24 -65.01 8.48 -13.00
C THR A 24 -64.30 9.13 -11.82
N LEU A 25 -64.94 9.29 -10.67
CA LEU A 25 -64.31 9.82 -9.45
C LEU A 25 -63.19 8.88 -8.92
N LEU A 26 -63.42 7.56 -8.95
CA LEU A 26 -62.41 6.56 -8.58
C LEU A 26 -61.23 6.56 -9.56
N LEU A 27 -61.49 6.66 -10.86
CA LEU A 27 -60.45 6.74 -11.88
C LEU A 27 -59.64 8.05 -11.77
N PHE A 28 -60.31 9.19 -11.51
CA PHE A 28 -59.63 10.47 -11.31
C PHE A 28 -58.79 10.51 -10.03
N SER A 29 -59.24 9.80 -8.97
CA SER A 29 -58.49 9.72 -7.70
C SER A 29 -57.22 8.85 -7.84
N GLY A 30 -57.23 7.84 -8.70
CA GLY A 30 -56.04 7.03 -9.01
C GLY A 30 -55.00 7.75 -9.88
N LEU A 31 -55.42 8.76 -10.64
CA LEU A 31 -54.55 9.54 -11.56
C LEU A 31 -53.74 10.65 -10.87
N LEU A 32 -53.98 10.93 -9.59
CA LEU A 32 -53.25 11.95 -8.82
C LEU A 32 -52.11 11.39 -7.95
N MET A 33 -51.82 10.10 -8.07
CA MET A 33 -50.61 9.52 -7.49
C MET A 33 -49.42 9.93 -8.37
N ASN A 34 -48.88 11.12 -8.11
CA ASN A 34 -47.55 11.48 -8.57
C ASN A 34 -46.57 10.58 -7.82
N VAL A 35 -46.27 9.40 -8.38
CA VAL A 35 -45.13 8.59 -7.96
C VAL A 35 -43.90 9.32 -8.49
N ASN A 36 -43.45 10.34 -7.77
CA ASN A 36 -42.08 10.81 -7.94
C ASN A 36 -41.23 9.71 -7.32
N ALA A 37 -40.72 8.80 -8.16
CA ALA A 37 -39.63 7.95 -7.75
C ALA A 37 -38.41 8.87 -7.65
N GLU A 38 -38.24 9.50 -6.48
CA GLU A 38 -36.96 10.08 -6.12
C GLU A 38 -35.97 8.92 -6.11
N HIS A 39 -35.11 8.89 -7.12
CA HIS A 39 -34.09 7.88 -7.23
C HIS A 39 -33.14 8.09 -6.05
N GLU A 40 -33.17 7.17 -5.09
CA GLU A 40 -32.15 7.08 -4.07
C GLU A 40 -30.88 6.57 -4.74
N TRP A 41 -29.92 7.47 -4.93
CA TRP A 41 -28.63 7.14 -5.48
C TRP A 41 -27.68 6.77 -4.35
N ASP A 42 -26.93 5.69 -4.58
CA ASP A 42 -25.86 5.20 -3.72
C ASP A 42 -24.53 5.77 -4.23
N HIS A 43 -23.82 6.51 -3.37
CA HIS A 43 -22.59 7.21 -3.71
C HIS A 43 -21.40 6.77 -2.86
N THR A 44 -20.22 6.77 -3.49
CA THR A 44 -18.97 6.69 -2.75
C THR A 44 -18.53 8.10 -2.34
N TYR A 45 -18.40 8.30 -1.03
CA TYR A 45 -17.84 9.53 -0.45
C TYR A 45 -16.45 9.24 0.12
N THR A 46 -15.42 9.78 -0.50
CA THR A 46 -14.02 9.54 -0.16
C THR A 46 -13.43 10.73 0.58
N ILE A 47 -12.90 10.49 1.78
CA ILE A 47 -12.14 11.47 2.55
C ILE A 47 -10.66 11.15 2.35
N ASN A 48 -9.95 12.01 1.63
CA ASN A 48 -8.50 12.04 1.59
C ASN A 48 -8.01 12.90 2.75
N GLY A 49 -7.45 12.28 3.77
CA GLY A 49 -7.02 13.00 4.95
C GLY A 49 -5.50 13.00 5.13
N GLU A 50 -4.97 14.06 5.74
CA GLU A 50 -3.62 14.11 6.29
C GLU A 50 -3.68 14.43 7.79
N VAL A 51 -3.00 13.62 8.60
CA VAL A 51 -3.03 13.74 10.06
C VAL A 51 -1.67 14.22 10.57
N PHE A 52 -1.70 15.27 11.38
CA PHE A 52 -0.58 15.89 12.05
C PHE A 52 -0.66 15.66 13.56
N GLN A 53 0.49 15.59 14.21
CA GLN A 53 0.65 15.53 15.66
C GLN A 53 0.66 16.94 16.25
N GLY A 54 0.64 17.05 17.58
CA GLY A 54 0.65 18.35 18.28
C GLY A 54 1.90 19.19 18.00
N ASP A 55 3.02 18.55 17.63
CA ASP A 55 4.26 19.20 17.22
C ASP A 55 4.31 19.63 15.74
N GLY A 56 3.26 19.35 14.97
CA GLY A 56 3.16 19.63 13.53
C GLY A 56 3.82 18.58 12.62
N SER A 57 4.39 17.51 13.18
CA SER A 57 4.90 16.38 12.39
C SER A 57 3.77 15.43 11.97
N THR A 58 3.98 14.63 10.93
CA THR A 58 2.93 13.71 10.43
C THR A 58 2.69 12.55 11.40
N ALA A 59 1.42 12.22 11.63
CA ALA A 59 0.99 11.10 12.46
C ALA A 59 0.90 9.83 11.60
N SER A 60 1.83 8.89 11.77
CA SER A 60 1.91 7.65 10.97
C SER A 60 1.37 6.43 11.72
N ASP A 61 0.80 5.46 10.99
CA ASP A 61 0.25 4.20 11.54
C ASP A 61 -0.86 4.39 12.60
N VAL A 62 -1.58 5.51 12.49
CA VAL A 62 -2.78 5.81 13.29
C VAL A 62 -4.01 5.26 12.58
N GLU A 63 -4.91 4.64 13.34
CA GLU A 63 -6.22 4.23 12.85
C GLU A 63 -7.19 5.42 12.82
N VAL A 64 -7.84 5.60 11.68
CA VAL A 64 -8.91 6.56 11.42
C VAL A 64 -10.19 5.75 11.21
N LYS A 65 -11.19 5.94 12.06
CA LYS A 65 -12.47 5.22 11.97
C LYS A 65 -13.65 6.15 12.25
N ILE A 66 -14.84 5.68 11.91
CA ILE A 66 -16.08 6.42 12.22
C ILE A 66 -16.48 6.16 13.67
N ASP A 67 -16.76 7.22 14.43
CA ASP A 67 -17.33 7.11 15.78
C ASP A 67 -18.86 7.02 15.68
N CYS A 68 -19.36 5.78 15.78
CA CYS A 68 -20.78 5.45 15.79
C CYS A 68 -21.37 5.33 17.21
N SER A 69 -20.68 5.87 18.23
CA SER A 69 -21.24 5.95 19.57
C SER A 69 -22.43 6.90 19.61
N VAL A 70 -23.35 6.69 20.56
CA VAL A 70 -24.57 7.50 20.69
C VAL A 70 -24.25 8.99 20.76
N GLY A 71 -24.84 9.78 19.85
CA GLY A 71 -24.67 11.23 19.77
C GLY A 71 -23.42 11.71 19.01
N LYS A 72 -22.62 10.79 18.46
CA LYS A 72 -21.45 11.08 17.62
C LYS A 72 -21.89 11.21 16.17
N SER A 73 -21.64 10.22 15.30
CA SER A 73 -22.13 10.28 13.92
C SER A 73 -23.64 10.04 13.84
N GLU A 74 -24.28 10.51 12.77
CA GLU A 74 -25.69 10.22 12.51
C GLU A 74 -25.92 8.73 12.21
N PRO A 75 -27.05 8.12 12.66
CA PRO A 75 -27.27 6.68 12.52
C PRO A 75 -27.24 6.12 11.09
N SER A 76 -27.79 6.85 10.11
CA SER A 76 -27.81 6.41 8.71
C SER A 76 -26.41 6.20 8.15
N LEU A 77 -25.49 7.12 8.43
CA LEU A 77 -24.08 7.01 8.05
C LEU A 77 -23.38 5.83 8.73
N CYS A 78 -23.81 5.46 9.93
CA CYS A 78 -23.20 4.38 10.69
C CYS A 78 -23.65 3.00 10.23
N GLU A 79 -24.93 2.80 9.93
CA GLU A 79 -25.49 1.51 9.52
C GLU A 79 -24.82 0.96 8.27
N GLU A 80 -24.52 1.83 7.30
CA GLU A 80 -23.88 1.44 6.03
C GLU A 80 -22.34 1.40 6.09
N ASN A 81 -21.73 1.94 7.14
CA ASN A 81 -20.28 2.03 7.28
C ASN A 81 -19.73 1.38 8.56
N ILE A 82 -20.46 0.42 9.13
CA ILE A 82 -20.05 -0.30 10.34
C ILE A 82 -18.66 -0.91 10.16
N GLY A 83 -17.75 -0.55 11.07
CA GLY A 83 -16.40 -1.11 11.11
C GLY A 83 -15.48 -0.63 9.99
N ARG A 84 -15.88 0.36 9.18
CA ARG A 84 -14.94 1.01 8.25
C ARG A 84 -13.90 1.80 9.05
N SER A 85 -12.64 1.44 8.83
CA SER A 85 -11.48 2.17 9.30
C SER A 85 -10.35 2.07 8.28
N GLU A 86 -9.42 3.01 8.35
CA GLU A 86 -8.21 3.03 7.54
C GLU A 86 -7.02 3.44 8.41
N ARG A 87 -5.79 3.06 8.03
CA ARG A 87 -4.58 3.51 8.72
C ARG A 87 -3.86 4.58 7.93
N THR A 88 -3.37 5.60 8.62
CA THR A 88 -2.49 6.60 8.02
C THR A 88 -1.19 5.93 7.57
N SER A 89 -0.75 6.27 6.36
CA SER A 89 0.55 5.91 5.80
C SER A 89 1.72 6.54 6.58
N MET A 90 2.96 6.24 6.16
CA MET A 90 4.16 6.82 6.77
C MET A 90 4.24 8.35 6.65
N SER A 91 3.53 8.96 5.69
CA SER A 91 3.43 10.42 5.54
C SER A 91 2.19 11.00 6.23
N GLY A 92 1.49 10.23 7.07
CA GLY A 92 0.27 10.68 7.74
C GLY A 92 -0.98 10.77 6.87
N LYS A 93 -0.92 10.28 5.63
CA LYS A 93 -2.05 10.32 4.69
C LYS A 93 -2.92 9.08 4.77
N PHE A 94 -4.23 9.24 4.67
CA PHE A 94 -5.21 8.15 4.55
C PHE A 94 -6.27 8.44 3.49
N GLN A 95 -6.97 7.41 3.04
CA GLN A 95 -8.12 7.52 2.16
C GLN A 95 -9.25 6.66 2.72
N LEU A 96 -10.28 7.30 3.26
CA LEU A 96 -11.45 6.61 3.81
C LEU A 96 -12.63 6.77 2.84
N ALA A 97 -12.95 5.71 2.11
CA ALA A 97 -14.17 5.65 1.32
C ALA A 97 -15.35 5.30 2.24
N LEU A 98 -16.49 5.94 2.02
CA LEU A 98 -17.75 5.74 2.72
C LEU A 98 -18.86 5.50 1.70
N HIS A 99 -19.86 4.71 2.10
CA HIS A 99 -21.12 4.60 1.38
C HIS A 99 -22.09 5.63 1.97
N VAL A 100 -22.66 6.48 1.13
CA VAL A 100 -23.61 7.53 1.56
C VAL A 100 -24.78 7.61 0.60
N HIS A 101 -25.94 7.94 1.14
CA HIS A 101 -27.16 8.20 0.38
C HIS A 101 -27.27 9.69 0.06
N SER A 102 -28.06 10.04 -0.96
CA SER A 102 -28.36 11.44 -1.29
C SER A 102 -29.00 12.22 -0.12
N THR A 103 -29.74 11.52 0.74
CA THR A 103 -30.37 12.05 1.96
C THR A 103 -29.37 12.33 3.09
N ASP A 104 -28.14 11.82 3.01
CA ASP A 104 -27.10 12.04 4.02
C ASP A 104 -26.39 13.39 3.87
N HIS A 105 -26.75 14.19 2.87
CA HIS A 105 -26.21 15.53 2.69
C HIS A 105 -26.44 16.41 3.93
N GLY A 106 -25.38 17.06 4.41
CA GLY A 106 -25.41 17.92 5.58
C GLY A 106 -25.39 17.18 6.91
N LEU A 107 -25.42 15.84 6.90
CA LEU A 107 -25.31 15.05 8.11
C LEU A 107 -23.89 15.10 8.69
N ARG A 108 -23.83 14.92 10.01
CA ARG A 108 -22.60 15.00 10.78
C ARG A 108 -21.99 13.61 10.91
N LEU A 109 -20.75 13.50 10.44
CA LEU A 109 -19.86 12.37 10.64
C LEU A 109 -18.81 12.77 11.69
N VAL A 110 -18.52 11.88 12.62
CA VAL A 110 -17.42 12.06 13.57
C VAL A 110 -16.36 11.00 13.28
N LEU A 111 -15.14 11.45 12.99
CA LEU A 111 -13.98 10.58 12.86
C LEU A 111 -13.30 10.45 14.23
N ASP A 112 -13.03 9.23 14.67
CA ASP A 112 -12.15 8.91 15.79
C ASP A 112 -10.74 8.62 15.22
N ILE A 113 -9.79 9.48 15.56
CA ILE A 113 -8.39 9.39 15.15
C ILE A 113 -7.55 9.40 16.43
N ASP A 114 -6.93 8.26 16.76
CA ASP A 114 -6.16 8.04 18.00
C ASP A 114 -6.92 8.44 19.29
N GLY A 115 -8.23 8.17 19.35
CA GLY A 115 -9.08 8.51 20.51
C GLY A 115 -9.59 9.95 20.53
N GLN A 116 -9.25 10.77 19.52
CA GLN A 116 -9.75 12.13 19.36
C GLN A 116 -10.87 12.19 18.34
N SER A 117 -11.91 12.98 18.66
CA SER A 117 -13.08 13.15 17.80
C SER A 117 -12.95 14.38 16.90
N PHE A 118 -13.08 14.19 15.59
CA PHE A 118 -13.11 15.25 14.59
C PHE A 118 -14.46 15.28 13.88
N ASN A 119 -15.11 16.44 13.87
CA ASN A 119 -16.38 16.62 13.16
C ASN A 119 -16.12 16.85 11.67
N HIS A 120 -16.87 16.13 10.85
CA HIS A 120 -16.93 16.29 9.40
C HIS A 120 -18.40 16.38 8.99
N THR A 121 -18.71 17.22 8.00
CA THR A 121 -20.07 17.33 7.46
C THR A 121 -20.09 16.79 6.05
N ILE A 122 -20.99 15.86 5.78
CA ILE A 122 -21.14 15.28 4.44
C ILE A 122 -21.63 16.37 3.49
N ASN A 123 -20.85 16.64 2.44
CA ASN A 123 -21.18 17.62 1.42
C ASN A 123 -21.20 16.97 0.04
N LEU A 124 -22.40 16.78 -0.49
CA LEU A 124 -22.66 16.20 -1.81
C LEU A 124 -22.88 17.26 -2.91
N ASN A 125 -22.58 18.53 -2.64
CA ASN A 125 -22.76 19.61 -3.62
C ASN A 125 -21.65 19.63 -4.67
N GLY A 126 -22.03 19.82 -5.92
CA GLY A 126 -21.15 20.06 -7.06
C GLY A 126 -20.53 21.46 -7.02
N ASP A 127 -19.73 21.75 -8.05
CA ASP A 127 -19.10 23.06 -8.23
C ASP A 127 -20.13 24.21 -8.35
N ASP A 128 -21.35 23.88 -8.77
CA ASP A 128 -22.48 24.79 -8.90
C ASP A 128 -23.28 24.97 -7.59
N GLY A 129 -22.89 24.27 -6.51
CA GLY A 129 -23.56 24.29 -5.22
C GLY A 129 -24.84 23.46 -5.16
N GLN A 130 -25.19 22.71 -6.22
CA GLN A 130 -26.33 21.79 -6.22
C GLN A 130 -25.86 20.36 -5.93
N GLN A 131 -26.74 19.54 -5.35
CA GLN A 131 -26.43 18.12 -5.17
C GLN A 131 -26.33 17.45 -6.54
N THR A 132 -25.29 16.63 -6.73
CA THR A 132 -25.13 15.84 -7.96
C THR A 132 -24.99 14.36 -7.62
N GLU A 133 -25.30 13.51 -8.59
CA GLU A 133 -25.23 12.05 -8.47
C GLU A 133 -23.79 11.48 -8.58
N GLU A 134 -22.77 12.33 -8.56
CA GLU A 134 -21.39 11.91 -8.78
C GLU A 134 -20.69 11.52 -7.47
N ASP A 135 -19.81 10.53 -7.53
CA ASP A 135 -18.91 10.18 -6.42
C ASP A 135 -18.13 11.41 -5.94
N ARG A 136 -17.92 11.48 -4.62
CA ARG A 136 -17.32 12.64 -3.98
C ARG A 136 -15.97 12.30 -3.38
N THR A 137 -15.04 13.23 -3.54
CA THR A 137 -13.74 13.19 -2.89
C THR A 137 -13.51 14.53 -2.21
N VAL A 138 -13.16 14.51 -0.93
CA VAL A 138 -12.82 15.71 -0.15
C VAL A 138 -11.45 15.54 0.47
N ASP A 139 -10.67 16.61 0.46
CA ASP A 139 -9.39 16.68 1.14
C ASP A 139 -9.58 17.34 2.52
N ALA A 140 -9.00 16.76 3.57
CA ALA A 140 -9.10 17.25 4.93
C ALA A 140 -7.76 17.12 5.68
N GLU A 141 -7.50 18.07 6.57
CA GLU A 141 -6.33 18.03 7.46
C GLU A 141 -6.79 17.95 8.91
N PHE A 142 -6.16 17.07 9.68
CA PHE A 142 -6.47 16.84 11.09
C PHE A 142 -5.22 17.05 11.94
N THR A 143 -5.34 17.70 13.08
CA THR A 143 -4.22 17.88 14.02
C THR A 143 -4.61 17.32 15.36
N LEU A 144 -3.84 16.33 15.83
CA LEU A 144 -3.98 15.70 17.13
C LEU A 144 -3.46 16.64 18.23
N ASP A 145 -4.11 16.63 19.38
CA ASP A 145 -3.65 17.33 20.59
C ASP A 145 -2.44 16.68 21.30
N HIS A 146 -1.99 15.52 20.82
CA HIS A 146 -0.89 14.75 21.40
C HIS A 146 -0.01 14.10 20.33
N ASP A 147 1.11 13.55 20.79
CA ASP A 147 2.07 12.82 19.95
C ASP A 147 1.77 11.32 19.95
N VAL A 148 1.89 10.70 18.78
CA VAL A 148 1.56 9.28 18.57
C VAL A 148 2.71 8.39 19.04
N SER A 149 2.38 7.35 19.81
CA SER A 149 3.37 6.41 20.33
C SER A 149 3.96 5.53 19.23
N LYS A 150 5.26 5.70 18.95
CA LYS A 150 6.01 4.89 17.96
C LYS A 150 6.58 3.59 18.54
N MET A 151 6.18 3.21 19.76
CA MET A 151 6.77 2.07 20.49
C MET A 151 6.64 0.74 19.74
N GLY A 152 5.50 0.49 19.09
CA GLY A 152 5.28 -0.74 18.31
C GLY A 152 6.27 -0.89 17.15
N MET A 153 6.48 0.19 16.39
CA MET A 153 7.46 0.26 15.30
C MET A 153 8.88 0.01 15.80
N TYR A 154 9.29 0.61 16.92
CA TYR A 154 10.62 0.36 17.49
C TYR A 154 10.83 -1.09 17.90
N ILE A 155 9.79 -1.76 18.44
CA ILE A 155 9.87 -3.18 18.79
C ILE A 155 10.06 -4.04 17.52
N ILE A 156 9.30 -3.79 16.46
CA ILE A 156 9.44 -4.52 15.19
C ILE A 156 10.83 -4.31 14.59
N ILE A 157 11.31 -3.06 14.55
CA ILE A 157 12.65 -2.72 14.04
C ILE A 157 13.72 -3.41 14.89
N ALA A 158 13.58 -3.45 16.22
CA ALA A 158 14.53 -4.13 17.09
C ALA A 158 14.53 -5.65 16.85
N LEU A 159 13.36 -6.27 16.68
CA LEU A 159 13.23 -7.70 16.39
C LEU A 159 13.87 -8.06 15.04
N VAL A 160 13.55 -7.32 13.97
CA VAL A 160 14.14 -7.52 12.64
C VAL A 160 15.64 -7.19 12.64
N GLY A 161 16.04 -6.14 13.34
CA GLY A 161 17.44 -5.78 13.53
C GLY A 161 18.23 -6.93 14.16
N MET A 162 17.69 -7.53 15.23
CA MET A 162 18.33 -8.67 15.90
C MET A 162 18.48 -9.90 15.00
N THR A 163 17.47 -10.24 14.17
CA THR A 163 17.57 -11.39 13.26
C THR A 163 18.66 -11.21 12.20
N ILE A 164 19.00 -9.97 11.84
CA ILE A 164 20.09 -9.66 10.89
C ILE A 164 21.44 -9.54 11.62
N THR A 165 21.50 -8.81 12.72
CA THR A 165 22.77 -8.50 13.40
C THR A 165 23.38 -9.71 14.11
N VAL A 166 22.56 -10.61 14.69
CA VAL A 166 23.05 -11.79 15.42
C VAL A 166 23.83 -12.75 14.52
N PRO A 167 23.31 -13.22 13.37
CA PRO A 167 24.08 -14.10 12.48
C PRO A 167 25.28 -13.38 11.87
N PHE A 168 25.18 -12.09 11.56
CA PHE A 168 26.29 -11.30 11.04
C PHE A 168 27.45 -11.23 12.04
N LEU A 169 27.16 -10.93 13.32
CA LEU A 169 28.16 -10.94 14.39
C LEU A 169 28.70 -12.34 14.67
N TYR A 170 27.87 -13.39 14.55
CA TYR A 170 28.31 -14.77 14.68
C TYR A 170 29.32 -15.15 13.58
N VAL A 171 29.05 -14.82 12.31
CA VAL A 171 29.97 -15.07 11.19
C VAL A 171 31.29 -14.31 11.37
N ILE A 172 31.24 -13.04 11.78
CA ILE A 172 32.46 -12.24 12.02
C ILE A 172 33.30 -12.81 13.16
N ARG A 173 32.68 -13.24 14.26
CA ARG A 173 33.40 -13.85 15.40
C ARG A 173 33.99 -15.21 15.04
N ASN A 174 33.27 -16.03 14.26
CA ASN A 174 33.71 -17.38 13.91
C ASN A 174 34.69 -17.41 12.71
N SER A 175 34.72 -16.36 11.88
CA SER A 175 35.66 -16.21 10.77
C SER A 175 37.13 -16.11 11.23
N LYS A 176 37.39 -15.67 12.47
CA LYS A 176 38.76 -15.68 13.05
C LYS A 176 39.27 -17.09 13.41
N SER A 177 38.45 -18.15 13.32
CA SER A 177 38.83 -19.53 13.66
C SER A 177 39.05 -20.45 12.44
N SER A 178 38.95 -19.95 11.21
CA SER A 178 39.13 -20.77 10.00
C SER A 178 40.43 -20.41 9.26
N THR A 179 41.56 -20.71 9.89
CA THR A 179 42.77 -21.11 9.16
C THR A 179 42.99 -22.59 9.45
N ASN A 180 42.12 -23.43 8.90
CA ASN A 180 42.36 -24.87 8.76
C ASN A 180 41.89 -25.26 7.37
N GLN A 181 42.80 -25.11 6.40
CA GLN A 181 42.71 -25.78 5.12
C GLN A 181 42.59 -27.29 5.35
N PRO A 182 41.71 -28.01 4.62
CA PRO A 182 41.72 -29.46 4.64
C PRO A 182 43.01 -29.95 3.95
N GLN A 183 43.98 -30.41 4.74
CA GLN A 183 45.05 -31.28 4.26
C GLN A 183 44.42 -32.61 3.85
N VAL A 184 44.18 -32.79 2.55
CA VAL A 184 44.05 -34.12 1.98
C VAL A 184 45.46 -34.69 1.85
N SER A 185 45.78 -35.57 2.80
CA SER A 185 47.00 -36.36 2.84
C SER A 185 47.16 -37.19 1.56
N ARG A 186 48.17 -36.87 0.74
CA ARG A 186 48.86 -37.87 -0.07
C ARG A 186 50.31 -37.94 0.38
N SER A 187 50.61 -39.11 0.90
CA SER A 187 51.82 -39.57 1.55
C SER A 187 53.08 -39.46 0.70
N SER A 188 54.20 -39.27 1.42
CA SER A 188 55.54 -39.74 1.05
C SER A 188 56.29 -38.92 0.00
N LEU A 189 57.14 -37.98 0.45
CA LEU A 189 58.59 -38.21 0.49
C LEU A 189 59.29 -37.01 1.14
N LYS A 190 60.25 -37.32 2.01
CA LYS A 190 61.21 -36.41 2.64
C LYS A 190 61.73 -35.31 1.70
N LYS A 191 61.70 -34.04 2.13
CA LYS A 191 62.93 -33.24 2.29
C LYS A 191 62.66 -31.86 2.88
N LYS A 192 63.42 -31.58 3.95
CA LYS A 192 64.04 -30.33 4.38
C LYS A 192 63.46 -29.01 3.84
N ALA A 193 63.07 -28.18 4.80
CA ALA A 193 63.04 -26.73 4.72
C ALA A 193 64.34 -26.12 4.15
N SER A 194 64.19 -24.90 3.62
CA SER A 194 65.19 -24.00 3.02
C SER A 194 65.53 -24.26 1.55
N THR A 195 64.74 -23.67 0.65
CA THR A 195 65.28 -23.18 -0.63
C THR A 195 64.73 -21.79 -0.86
N SER A 196 65.65 -20.81 -0.85
CA SER A 196 65.42 -19.47 -1.41
C SER A 196 64.70 -19.61 -2.75
N VAL A 197 63.58 -18.89 -2.92
CA VAL A 197 62.92 -18.81 -4.22
C VAL A 197 63.89 -18.09 -5.15
N GLU A 198 64.48 -18.84 -6.08
CA GLU A 198 65.45 -18.33 -7.04
C GLU A 198 64.73 -17.40 -8.04
N MET A 199 65.26 -16.18 -8.15
CA MET A 199 64.62 -15.09 -8.88
C MET A 199 65.55 -14.67 -10.01
N ALA A 200 65.13 -14.94 -11.24
CA ALA A 200 65.83 -14.56 -12.45
C ALA A 200 65.39 -13.17 -12.92
N ARG A 201 66.26 -12.42 -13.59
CA ARG A 201 65.86 -11.21 -14.31
C ARG A 201 65.51 -11.56 -15.76
N CYS A 202 64.45 -10.95 -16.27
CA CYS A 202 64.07 -11.13 -17.67
C CYS A 202 65.09 -10.43 -18.58
N PRO A 203 65.72 -11.12 -19.54
CA PRO A 203 66.75 -10.52 -20.41
C PRO A 203 66.18 -9.50 -21.42
N LYS A 204 64.86 -9.34 -21.50
CA LYS A 204 64.18 -8.41 -22.42
C LYS A 204 63.70 -7.12 -21.76
N CYS A 205 63.36 -7.15 -20.47
CA CYS A 205 62.84 -5.99 -19.76
C CYS A 205 63.47 -5.77 -18.38
N ASP A 206 64.44 -6.61 -17.99
CA ASP A 206 65.18 -6.58 -16.72
C ASP A 206 64.32 -6.74 -15.46
N VAL A 207 63.04 -7.08 -15.62
CA VAL A 207 62.11 -7.30 -14.50
C VAL A 207 62.47 -8.61 -13.79
N LYS A 208 62.55 -8.55 -12.45
CA LYS A 208 62.84 -9.69 -11.60
C LYS A 208 61.60 -10.57 -11.46
N VAL A 209 61.69 -11.80 -11.96
CA VAL A 209 60.61 -12.79 -11.96
C VAL A 209 61.12 -14.09 -11.34
N LYS A 210 60.20 -14.91 -10.81
CA LYS A 210 60.57 -16.27 -10.39
C LYS A 210 61.10 -17.02 -11.60
N GLU A 211 62.21 -17.73 -11.43
CA GLU A 211 62.85 -18.47 -12.53
C GLU A 211 61.88 -19.45 -13.20
N SER A 212 61.05 -20.13 -12.41
CA SER A 212 59.97 -21.02 -12.90
C SER A 212 58.90 -20.32 -13.75
N ASN A 213 58.82 -18.99 -13.68
CA ASN A 213 57.82 -18.19 -14.38
C ASN A 213 58.43 -17.36 -15.52
N LEU A 214 59.74 -17.42 -15.73
CA LEU A 214 60.45 -16.62 -16.73
C LEU A 214 60.00 -16.98 -18.16
N GLU A 215 59.86 -18.26 -18.47
CA GLU A 215 59.37 -18.73 -19.78
C GLU A 215 57.95 -18.20 -20.07
N SER A 216 57.02 -18.33 -19.11
CA SER A 216 55.66 -17.81 -19.26
C SER A 216 55.63 -16.29 -19.42
N HIS A 217 56.51 -15.58 -18.71
CA HIS A 217 56.66 -14.14 -18.86
C HIS A 217 57.17 -13.76 -20.26
N LEU A 218 58.17 -14.47 -20.80
CA LEU A 218 58.69 -14.24 -22.16
C LEU A 218 57.64 -14.52 -23.24
N MET A 219 56.81 -15.55 -23.07
CA MET A 219 55.73 -15.84 -24.01
C MET A 219 54.58 -14.81 -23.94
N LYS A 220 54.19 -14.37 -22.74
CA LYS A 220 53.02 -13.50 -22.56
C LYS A 220 53.33 -12.03 -22.75
N VAL A 221 54.47 -11.56 -22.24
CA VAL A 221 54.84 -10.13 -22.24
C VAL A 221 55.71 -9.78 -23.46
N HIS A 222 56.52 -10.72 -23.92
CA HIS A 222 57.43 -10.51 -25.07
C HIS A 222 57.08 -11.34 -26.30
N HIS A 223 55.90 -11.99 -26.30
CA HIS A 223 55.35 -12.78 -27.42
C HIS A 223 56.36 -13.73 -28.08
N GLN A 224 57.29 -14.30 -27.30
CA GLN A 224 58.24 -15.29 -27.80
C GLN A 224 57.52 -16.61 -28.06
N SER A 225 57.94 -17.31 -29.13
CA SER A 225 57.51 -18.69 -29.36
C SER A 225 58.02 -19.58 -28.23
N GLU A 226 57.27 -20.63 -27.90
CA GLU A 226 57.56 -21.55 -26.78
C GLU A 226 59.00 -22.09 -26.83
N SER A 227 59.47 -22.52 -27.99
CA SER A 227 60.85 -23.01 -28.19
C SER A 227 61.92 -21.98 -27.82
N LYS A 228 61.68 -20.71 -28.15
CA LYS A 228 62.63 -19.60 -27.94
C LYS A 228 62.53 -19.02 -26.54
N ALA A 229 61.34 -19.04 -25.94
CA ALA A 229 61.13 -18.66 -24.55
C ALA A 229 61.82 -19.64 -23.60
N LYS A 230 61.77 -20.94 -23.91
CA LYS A 230 62.45 -21.99 -23.15
C LYS A 230 63.97 -21.89 -23.23
N GLU A 231 64.52 -21.72 -24.44
CA GLU A 231 65.96 -21.52 -24.64
C GLU A 231 66.49 -20.31 -23.86
N LEU A 232 65.78 -19.17 -23.93
CA LEU A 232 66.16 -17.96 -23.20
C LEU A 232 66.02 -18.13 -21.69
N ALA A 233 64.99 -18.84 -21.22
CA ALA A 233 64.80 -19.10 -19.80
C ALA A 233 65.85 -20.07 -19.24
N GLU A 234 66.32 -21.03 -20.03
CA GLU A 234 67.41 -21.94 -19.66
C GLU A 234 68.77 -21.22 -19.64
N SER A 235 69.05 -20.33 -20.60
CA SER A 235 70.31 -19.56 -20.63
C SER A 235 70.55 -18.66 -19.42
N VAL A 236 69.48 -18.25 -18.71
CA VAL A 236 69.55 -17.39 -17.51
C VAL A 236 69.74 -18.21 -16.22
N LYS A 237 69.65 -19.55 -16.29
CA LYS A 237 69.87 -20.45 -15.14
C LYS A 237 71.33 -20.84 -14.96
N ASP A 238 72.12 -20.69 -16.01
CA ASP A 238 73.52 -21.14 -16.05
C ASP A 238 74.53 -19.99 -15.79
N GLU A 239 74.06 -18.77 -15.46
CA GLU A 239 74.86 -17.61 -15.02
C GLU A 239 74.76 -17.37 -13.50
#